data_AF-A0A7J8LIH0-F1
#
_entry.id   AF-A0A7J8LIH0-F1
#
_cell.length_a   1.000
_cell.length_b   1.000
_cell.length_c   1.000
_cell.angle_alpha   90.00
_cell.angle_beta   90.00
_cell.angle_gamma   90.00
#
_symmetry.space_group_name_H-M   'P 1'
#
loop_
_entity.id
_entity.type
_entity.pdbx_description
1 polymer ?
#
loop_
_entity_poly.entity_id
_entity_poly.type
_entity_poly.pdbx_seq_one_letter_code
_entity_poly.pdbx_strand_id
1 'polypeptide(L)' 'MFRCIASLFQTIVASTTVGALAIMIVLLFGGFILPRPSLPSWLEWGFWLSPLTYGEIGLSLNEFLAPRWEK' A
#
# COMPACT_ATOMS: atom_id res chain seq x y z
N MET A 1 11.29 -1.58 -2.14
CA MET A 1 11.00 -0.13 -2.21
C MET A 1 12.19 0.73 -1.76
N PHE A 2 12.54 0.81 -0.48
CA PHE A 2 13.61 1.71 0.00
C PHE A 2 14.98 1.48 -0.63
N ARG A 3 15.35 0.22 -0.90
CA ARG A 3 16.61 -0.10 -1.61
C ARG A 3 16.64 0.45 -3.03
N CYS A 4 15.51 0.43 -3.73
CA CYS A 4 15.38 1.01 -5.07
C CYS A 4 15.45 2.54 -5.03
N ILE A 5 14.82 3.15 -4.02
CA ILE A 5 14.89 4.60 -3.80
C ILE A 5 16.35 5.00 -3.50
N ALA A 6 17.02 4.31 -2.58
CA ALA A 6 18.41 4.56 -2.25
C ALA A 6 19.38 4.35 -3.42
N SER A 7 19.08 3.44 -4.36
CA SER A 7 19.91 3.27 -5.56
C SER A 7 19.76 4.40 -6.60
N LEU A 8 18.68 5.17 -6.55
CA LEU A 8 18.40 6.26 -7.50
C LEU A 8 19.01 7.60 -7.04
N PHE A 9 19.14 7.83 -5.74
CA PHE A 9 19.63 9.10 -5.19
C PHE A 9 21.04 8.97 -4.62
N GLN A 10 21.89 9.96 -4.91
CA GLN A 10 23.28 9.98 -4.44
C GLN A 10 23.43 10.47 -2.98
N THR A 11 22.37 11.00 -2.38
CA THR A 11 22.40 11.55 -1.02
C THR A 11 21.38 10.86 -0.12
N ILE A 12 21.75 10.71 1.16
CA ILE A 12 20.89 10.08 2.16
C ILE A 12 19.64 10.93 2.45
N VAL A 13 19.80 12.26 2.48
CA VAL A 13 18.69 13.19 2.77
C VAL A 13 17.62 13.10 1.67
N ALA A 14 18.01 13.12 0.39
CA ALA A 14 17.03 12.97 -0.70
C ALA A 14 16.35 11.59 -0.66
N SER A 15 17.12 10.53 -0.40
CA SER A 15 16.58 9.16 -0.30
C SER A 15 15.55 9.01 0.81
N THR A 16 15.81 9.59 1.99
CA THR A 16 14.89 9.48 3.14
C THR A 16 13.64 10.31 2.94
N THR A 17 13.74 11.53 2.40
CA THR A 17 12.56 12.35 2.08
C THR A 17 11.66 11.66 1.06
N VAL A 18 12.22 11.12 -0.02
CA VAL A 18 11.45 10.39 -1.04
C VAL A 18 10.90 9.07 -0.48
N GLY A 19 11.68 8.39 0.36
CA GLY A 19 11.22 7.19 1.07
C GLY A 19 9.99 7.46 1.94
N ALA A 20 9.98 8.55 2.71
CA ALA A 20 8.85 8.94 3.54
C ALA A 20 7.60 9.25 2.70
N LEU A 21 7.76 9.99 1.59
CA LEU A 21 6.66 10.27 0.66
C LEU A 21 6.11 8.99 0.02
N ALA A 22 6.99 8.07 -0.38
CA ALA A 22 6.59 6.80 -0.97
C ALA A 22 5.78 5.94 0.00
N ILE A 23 6.16 5.88 1.29
CA ILE A 23 5.36 5.20 2.32
C ILE A 23 3.98 5.85 2.44
N MET A 24 3.93 7.19 2.50
CA MET A 24 2.67 7.90 2.68
C MET A 24 1.69 7.60 1.53
N ILE A 25 2.18 7.53 0.29
CA ILE A 25 1.39 7.13 -0.88
C ILE A 25 0.90 5.67 -0.76
N VAL A 26 1.80 4.75 -0.39
CA VAL A 26 1.45 3.33 -0.24
C VAL A 26 0.38 3.11 0.84
N LEU A 27 0.46 3.82 1.96
CA LEU A 27 -0.53 3.79 3.03
C LEU A 27 -1.88 4.39 2.60
N LEU A 28 -1.86 5.52 1.90
CA LEU A 28 -3.08 6.19 1.42
C LEU A 28 -3.91 5.30 0.50
N PHE A 29 -3.23 4.59 -0.42
CA PHE A 29 -3.88 3.70 -1.38
C PHE A 29 -3.99 2.25 -0.90
N GLY A 30 -3.61 1.94 0.35
CA GLY A 30 -3.64 0.58 0.89
C GLY A 30 -5.03 -0.06 0.95
N GLY A 31 -6.09 0.75 1.04
CA GLY A 31 -7.46 0.25 1.08
C GLY A 31 -8.06 0.14 2.47
N PHE A 32 -7.24 0.08 3.53
CA PHE A 32 -7.71 0.14 4.92
C PHE A 32 -8.11 1.54 5.38
N ILE A 33 -7.25 2.55 5.19
CA ILE A 33 -7.54 3.93 5.62
C ILE A 33 -8.64 4.54 4.74
N LEU A 34 -8.53 4.36 3.42
CA LEU A 34 -9.47 4.88 2.45
C LEU A 34 -9.98 3.71 1.59
N PRO A 35 -11.24 3.28 1.77
CA PRO A 35 -11.76 2.13 1.04
C PRO A 35 -11.93 2.48 -0.44
N ARG A 36 -11.57 1.55 -1.34
CA ARG A 36 -11.69 1.70 -2.81
C ARG A 36 -13.00 2.38 -3.29
N PRO A 37 -14.21 2.00 -2.82
CA PRO A 37 -15.45 2.63 -3.31
C PRO A 37 -15.58 4.12 -2.98
N SER A 38 -14.80 4.65 -2.02
CA SER A 38 -14.77 6.08 -1.70
C SER A 38 -13.76 6.87 -2.53
N LEU A 39 -12.89 6.21 -3.28
CA LEU A 39 -11.95 6.86 -4.18
C LEU A 39 -12.66 7.36 -5.44
N PRO A 40 -12.37 8.58 -5.91
CA PRO A 40 -12.87 9.03 -7.20
C PRO A 40 -12.24 8.18 -8.31
N SER A 41 -12.99 7.91 -9.38
CA SER A 41 -12.61 6.93 -10.43
C SER A 41 -11.25 7.20 -11.08
N TRP A 42 -10.81 8.47 -11.12
CA TRP A 42 -9.51 8.87 -11.67
C TRP A 42 -8.32 8.56 -10.76
N LEU A 43 -8.53 8.24 -9.48
CA LEU A 43 -7.50 7.77 -8.53
C LEU A 43 -7.52 6.27 -8.31
N GLU A 44 -8.52 5.58 -8.86
CA GLU A 44 -8.75 4.17 -8.58
C GLU A 44 -7.58 3.28 -9.02
N TRP A 45 -6.87 3.66 -10.09
CA TRP A 45 -5.66 2.96 -10.54
C TRP A 45 -4.55 2.93 -9.47
N GLY A 46 -4.49 3.93 -8.58
CA GLY A 46 -3.51 3.99 -7.49
C GLY A 46 -3.71 2.85 -6.48
N PHE A 47 -4.96 2.45 -6.24
CA PHE A 47 -5.29 1.30 -5.39
C PHE A 47 -4.72 0.00 -5.98
N TRP A 48 -4.82 -0.18 -7.31
CA TRP A 48 -4.31 -1.36 -8.00
C TRP A 48 -2.78 -1.39 -8.15
N LEU A 49 -2.12 -0.23 -8.10
CA LEU A 49 -0.66 -0.12 -8.17
C LEU A 49 0.02 -0.39 -6.81
N SER A 50 -0.66 -0.07 -5.71
CA SER A 50 -0.07 -0.19 -4.37
C SER A 50 0.09 -1.66 -3.96
N PRO A 51 1.31 -2.12 -3.61
CA PRO A 51 1.52 -3.49 -3.15
C PRO A 51 0.86 -3.75 -1.79
N LEU A 52 0.64 -2.71 -0.98
CA LEU A 52 0.01 -2.84 0.34
C LEU A 52 -1.43 -3.33 0.23
N THR A 53 -2.16 -2.89 -0.79
CA THR A 53 -3.52 -3.32 -1.10
C THR A 53 -3.67 -4.83 -1.16
N TYR A 54 -2.78 -5.48 -1.89
CA TYR A 54 -2.81 -6.93 -2.03
C TYR A 54 -2.45 -7.64 -0.72
N GLY A 55 -1.57 -7.04 0.09
CA GLY A 55 -1.24 -7.54 1.42
C GLY A 55 -2.44 -7.48 2.37
N GLU A 56 -3.14 -6.34 2.44
CA GLU A 56 -4.30 -6.16 3.31
C GLU A 56 -5.48 -7.05 2.89
N ILE A 57 -5.75 -7.15 1.58
CA ILE A 57 -6.78 -8.06 1.06
C ILE A 57 -6.41 -9.52 1.38
N GLY A 58 -5.16 -9.93 1.12
CA GLY A 58 -4.70 -11.29 1.39
C GLY A 58 -4.78 -11.67 2.86
N LEU A 59 -4.35 -10.78 3.76
CA LEU A 59 -4.45 -10.97 5.21
C LEU A 59 -5.91 -11.07 5.66
N SER A 60 -6.76 -10.16 5.17
CA SER A 60 -8.19 -10.14 5.53
C SER A 60 -8.90 -11.40 5.06
N LEU A 61 -8.67 -11.82 3.81
CA LEU A 61 -9.25 -13.06 3.30
C LEU A 61 -8.76 -14.27 4.09
N ASN A 62 -7.45 -14.36 4.36
CA ASN A 62 -6.88 -15.49 5.10
C ASN A 62 -7.44 -15.58 6.52
N GLU A 63 -7.63 -14.46 7.22
CA GLU A 63 -8.15 -14.48 8.59
C GLU A 63 -9.66 -14.69 8.64
N PHE A 64 -10.44 -13.94 7.85
CA PHE A 64 -11.90 -13.92 7.96
C PHE A 64 -12.60 -15.04 7.19
N LEU A 65 -11.96 -15.66 6.20
CA LEU A 65 -12.48 -16.84 5.50
C LEU A 65 -11.88 -18.15 6.03
N ALA A 66 -11.15 -18.12 7.15
CA ALA A 66 -10.60 -19.33 7.72
C ALA A 66 -11.73 -20.26 8.21
N PRO A 67 -11.66 -21.58 7.93
CA PRO A 67 -12.69 -22.55 8.31
C PRO A 67 -12.86 -22.70 9.83
N ARG A 68 -11.90 -22.21 10.62
CA ARG A 68 -12.01 -22.08 12.09
C ARG A 68 -13.23 -21.25 12.52
N TRP A 69 -13.66 -20.31 11.68
CA TRP A 69 -14.77 -19.40 11.99
C TRP A 69 -16.11 -19.90 11.43
N GLU A 70 -16.11 -20.93 10.59
CA GLU A 70 -17.34 -21.61 10.15
C GLU A 70 -17.82 -22.53 11.28
N LYS A 71 -18.87 -22.08 11.98
CA LYS A 71 -19.60 -22.88 12.98
C LYS A 71 -20.69 -23.72 12.34
#